data_AF-A0A1B9FY97-F1
#
_entry.id   AF-A0A1B9FY97-F1
#
_cell.length_a   1.000
_cell.length_b   1.000
_cell.length_c   1.000
_cell.angle_alpha   90.00
_cell.angle_beta   90.00
_cell.angle_gamma   90.00
#
_symmetry.space_group_name_H-M   'P 1'
#
loop_
_entity.id
_entity.type
_entity.pdbx_description
1 polymer ?
#
loop_
_entity_poly.entity_id
_entity_poly.type
_entity_poly.pdbx_seq_one_letter_code
_entity_poly.pdbx_strand_id
1 'polypeptide(L)'
;MSSSMNIHLLGHIHRIGRKARSLNTLFTIDKSEFMGIGTLGVRSWVCAWIIRGSAGFYAGQPPLNRVAFQRHSSEVMNRHLNDPETRFLVFKDGKPLMKKDESGSILFLTKNQLGDDELGKEFGVAPSDASSETKKYYETSRLPHTQPPLVFLGIDDRQSPTTNSSSKVDHLNPQGPAYFALDAQGDTLNWDELLERENGEWGDARSSGNNMSPWDAGVYAQGRALVDWNARNKFCPACGSPTYSLWAGWKRNCLSSVQPIEGKEPCFSTKGLHNFAYPRTDPVIIMGILDSTGEKMLLGRQKSWPKGMYSCLAGFIEPGETFEDATRREVLEEAGIEVGPVRYSSSQPWPFPSNLMVGTFGRAKDGQTIRLDLDNELEDAQWFPKSLLQSIISSPSGSTFSKKDYKQLDDKAQSHHDQESSAALAPSEKKPDELVAKEGELGLSRVPPSTAIAGQLIRQWARGELDLVSKL
;
A
#
# COMPACT_ATOMS: atom_id res chain seq x y z
N MET A 1 26.05 -73.67 -6.62
CA MET A 1 26.08 -72.20 -6.79
C MET A 1 24.63 -71.76 -7.06
N SER A 2 23.72 -71.76 -6.08
CA SER A 2 23.41 -70.68 -5.09
C SER A 2 23.06 -69.35 -5.77
N SER A 3 21.92 -68.67 -5.58
CA SER A 3 20.61 -68.96 -4.97
C SER A 3 19.72 -67.72 -5.26
N SER A 4 18.44 -67.91 -5.65
CA SER A 4 17.19 -67.20 -5.21
C SER A 4 17.20 -65.66 -4.96
N MET A 5 16.22 -64.82 -5.31
CA MET A 5 14.75 -64.98 -5.33
C MET A 5 14.05 -63.68 -5.79
N ASN A 6 13.00 -63.80 -6.61
CA ASN A 6 11.62 -63.22 -6.51
C ASN A 6 11.36 -61.71 -6.33
N ILE A 7 10.30 -61.07 -6.85
CA ILE A 7 9.12 -61.46 -7.66
C ILE A 7 8.49 -60.19 -8.28
N HIS A 8 7.82 -60.40 -9.41
CA HIS A 8 7.08 -59.45 -10.25
C HIS A 8 5.96 -58.63 -9.57
N LEU A 9 5.79 -57.41 -10.07
CA LEU A 9 4.64 -56.52 -9.86
C LEU A 9 3.79 -56.52 -11.15
N LEU A 10 2.53 -56.95 -11.09
CA LEU A 10 1.44 -56.53 -12.01
C LEU A 10 0.12 -57.22 -11.65
N GLY A 11 -0.97 -56.43 -11.58
CA GLY A 11 -2.30 -56.90 -11.98
C GLY A 11 -3.36 -57.17 -10.90
N HIS A 12 -4.12 -56.12 -10.59
CA HIS A 12 -5.59 -56.08 -10.50
C HIS A 12 -6.41 -56.95 -9.51
N ILE A 13 -7.16 -56.20 -8.67
CA ILE A 13 -8.62 -56.26 -8.50
C ILE A 13 -9.22 -57.43 -7.67
N HIS A 14 -10.04 -57.01 -6.68
CA HIS A 14 -11.11 -57.70 -5.94
C HIS A 14 -10.79 -58.45 -4.62
N ARG A 15 -11.10 -57.73 -3.52
CA ARG A 15 -12.17 -58.03 -2.53
C ARG A 15 -11.72 -58.33 -1.09
N ILE A 16 -12.60 -57.90 -0.17
CA ILE A 16 -12.65 -58.05 1.30
C ILE A 16 -11.89 -56.91 2.01
N GLY A 17 -12.49 -55.97 2.74
CA GLY A 17 -13.74 -55.97 3.48
C GLY A 17 -13.44 -55.82 4.97
N ARG A 18 -13.81 -54.65 5.54
CA ARG A 18 -13.77 -54.26 6.97
C ARG A 18 -12.43 -53.76 7.54
N LYS A 19 -12.25 -52.43 7.52
CA LYS A 19 -11.98 -51.57 8.70
C LYS A 19 -11.55 -50.18 8.22
N ALA A 20 -12.49 -49.24 8.20
CA ALA A 20 -12.27 -47.80 8.36
C ALA A 20 -13.65 -47.12 8.35
N ARG A 21 -14.30 -47.09 9.52
CA ARG A 21 -15.38 -46.15 9.81
C ARG A 21 -14.75 -44.95 10.53
N SER A 22 -15.38 -43.80 10.33
CA SER A 22 -15.15 -42.46 10.90
C SER A 22 -13.97 -41.67 10.34
N LEU A 23 -14.25 -40.85 9.32
CA LEU A 23 -14.18 -39.38 9.40
C LEU A 23 -14.51 -38.79 8.03
N ASN A 24 -15.79 -38.51 7.81
CA ASN A 24 -16.23 -37.52 6.83
C ASN A 24 -17.62 -37.02 7.24
N THR A 25 -17.95 -35.79 6.81
CA THR A 25 -19.15 -34.97 7.11
C THR A 25 -19.06 -34.28 8.48
N LEU A 26 -19.09 -32.94 8.61
CA LEU A 26 -20.10 -32.01 8.08
C LEU A 26 -19.56 -30.57 7.95
N PHE A 27 -19.77 -29.94 6.79
CA PHE A 27 -20.18 -28.53 6.73
C PHE A 27 -21.52 -28.52 5.99
N THR A 28 -22.60 -28.62 6.76
CA THR A 28 -23.95 -28.30 6.31
C THR A 28 -24.50 -27.35 7.36
N ILE A 29 -24.65 -26.08 6.99
CA ILE A 29 -25.33 -25.09 7.84
C ILE A 29 -26.83 -25.31 7.61
N ASP A 30 -27.49 -25.91 8.59
CA ASP A 30 -28.95 -25.93 8.64
C ASP A 30 -29.45 -24.61 9.27
N LYS A 31 -30.47 -24.02 8.66
CA LYS A 31 -30.96 -22.65 8.89
C LYS A 31 -32.31 -22.61 9.60
N SER A 32 -32.70 -23.67 10.30
CA SER A 32 -33.97 -23.73 11.03
C SER A 32 -33.74 -24.13 12.48
N GLU A 33 -33.50 -23.14 13.36
CA GLU A 33 -33.86 -23.16 14.78
C GLU A 33 -33.43 -21.83 15.43
N PHE A 34 -34.04 -20.73 14.98
CA PHE A 34 -33.99 -19.44 15.67
C PHE A 34 -35.39 -19.10 16.18
N MET A 35 -35.93 -19.93 17.08
CA MET A 35 -37.11 -19.58 17.87
C MET A 35 -37.06 -20.28 19.23
N GLY A 36 -36.90 -19.49 20.29
CA GLY A 36 -37.51 -19.82 21.59
C GLY A 36 -36.58 -20.06 22.78
N ILE A 37 -36.57 -19.07 23.68
CA ILE A 37 -36.62 -19.21 25.15
C ILE A 37 -35.32 -19.62 25.88
N GLY A 38 -34.76 -18.64 26.62
CA GLY A 38 -34.61 -18.74 28.09
C GLY A 38 -33.36 -19.39 28.69
N THR A 39 -32.49 -18.54 29.25
CA THR A 39 -31.73 -18.73 30.51
C THR A 39 -31.06 -20.08 30.79
N LEU A 40 -29.73 -20.14 30.69
CA LEU A 40 -28.78 -20.22 31.83
C LEU A 40 -27.35 -20.46 31.29
N GLY A 41 -26.38 -19.91 32.00
CA GLY A 41 -25.04 -19.64 31.49
C GLY A 41 -24.20 -20.87 31.10
N VAL A 42 -23.59 -20.76 29.93
CA VAL A 42 -22.34 -21.42 29.58
C VAL A 42 -21.47 -20.35 28.92
N ARG A 43 -20.49 -19.82 29.64
CA ARG A 43 -19.46 -18.93 29.09
C ARG A 43 -18.58 -19.76 28.15
N SER A 44 -18.97 -19.85 26.89
CA SER A 44 -18.14 -20.37 25.81
C SER A 44 -17.04 -19.34 25.51
N TRP A 45 -15.80 -19.71 25.81
CA TRP A 45 -14.60 -19.02 25.36
C TRP A 45 -14.43 -19.24 23.85
N VAL A 46 -15.22 -18.52 23.05
CA VAL A 46 -14.85 -18.26 21.66
C VAL A 46 -14.04 -16.98 21.70
N CYS A 47 -12.71 -17.10 21.64
CA CYS A 47 -11.84 -15.98 21.27
C CYS A 47 -12.22 -15.55 19.84
N ALA A 48 -13.22 -14.68 19.74
CA ALA A 48 -13.51 -13.95 18.52
C ALA A 48 -12.34 -12.98 18.31
N TRP A 49 -11.38 -13.39 17.50
CA TRP A 49 -10.31 -12.57 16.95
C TRP A 49 -10.92 -11.55 15.97
N ILE A 50 -11.77 -10.66 16.47
CA ILE A 50 -12.18 -9.48 15.71
C ILE A 50 -11.20 -8.41 16.14
N ILE A 51 -10.06 -8.35 15.44
CA ILE A 51 -9.41 -7.06 15.23
C ILE A 51 -10.53 -6.22 14.62
N ARG A 52 -11.09 -5.27 15.37
CA ARG A 52 -11.88 -4.19 14.76
C ARG A 52 -10.89 -3.44 13.90
N GLY A 53 -10.66 -3.94 12.68
CA GLY A 53 -9.68 -3.42 11.76
C GLY A 53 -10.03 -1.97 11.52
N SER A 54 -9.28 -1.06 12.13
CA SER A 54 -9.30 0.33 11.74
C SER A 54 -8.81 0.34 10.29
N ALA A 55 -9.74 0.41 9.34
CA ALA A 55 -9.38 0.46 7.95
C ALA A 55 -8.41 1.63 7.72
N GLY A 56 -7.27 1.36 7.10
CA GLY A 56 -6.28 2.40 6.81
C GLY A 56 -6.92 3.51 5.98
N PHE A 57 -6.66 4.78 6.35
CA PHE A 57 -7.27 5.94 5.70
C PHE A 57 -7.05 5.94 4.17
N TYR A 58 -5.84 5.59 3.72
CA TYR A 58 -5.46 5.46 2.31
C TYR A 58 -5.86 4.11 1.67
N ALA A 59 -6.57 3.24 2.38
CA ALA A 59 -7.18 2.05 1.78
C ALA A 59 -8.56 2.35 1.17
N GLY A 60 -9.16 3.49 1.52
CA GLY A 60 -10.46 3.99 1.08
C GLY A 60 -11.57 2.97 1.09
N GLN A 61 -12.18 2.73 2.25
CA GLN A 61 -13.25 1.73 2.39
C GLN A 61 -14.65 2.31 2.11
N PRO A 62 -15.51 1.59 1.36
CA PRO A 62 -15.16 0.43 0.52
C PRO A 62 -14.31 0.88 -0.70
N PRO A 63 -13.29 0.09 -1.10
CA PRO A 63 -12.39 0.46 -2.20
C PRO A 63 -13.08 0.32 -3.55
N LEU A 64 -12.49 0.93 -4.58
CA LEU A 64 -12.85 0.61 -5.97
C LEU A 64 -12.77 -0.91 -6.19
N ASN A 65 -13.75 -1.46 -6.89
CA ASN A 65 -13.66 -2.81 -7.39
C ASN A 65 -12.59 -2.84 -8.49
N ARG A 66 -11.44 -3.45 -8.17
CA ARG A 66 -10.24 -3.39 -9.02
C ARG A 66 -10.35 -4.19 -10.32
N VAL A 67 -11.31 -5.12 -10.41
CA VAL A 67 -11.59 -6.02 -11.56
C VAL A 67 -10.32 -6.47 -12.30
N ALA A 68 -9.33 -6.96 -11.54
CA ALA A 68 -7.99 -7.21 -12.08
C ALA A 68 -7.98 -8.21 -13.24
N PHE A 69 -8.95 -9.14 -13.25
CA PHE A 69 -9.14 -10.11 -14.32
C PHE A 69 -9.56 -9.48 -15.66
N GLN A 70 -10.05 -8.24 -15.71
CA GLN A 70 -10.47 -7.58 -16.97
C GLN A 70 -9.35 -6.79 -17.65
N ARG A 71 -8.25 -6.49 -16.95
CA ARG A 71 -7.24 -5.51 -17.38
C ARG A 71 -6.56 -5.84 -18.70
N HIS A 72 -6.51 -7.12 -19.07
CA HIS A 72 -5.91 -7.60 -20.32
C HIS A 72 -6.81 -7.43 -21.55
N SER A 73 -8.11 -7.16 -21.34
CA SER A 73 -9.07 -7.01 -22.44
C SER A 73 -9.14 -5.56 -22.92
N SER A 74 -8.53 -5.29 -24.07
CA SER A 74 -8.60 -3.97 -24.71
C SER A 74 -10.04 -3.53 -24.97
N GLU A 75 -10.92 -4.45 -25.38
CA GLU A 75 -12.34 -4.16 -25.63
C GLU A 75 -13.03 -3.62 -24.37
N VAL A 76 -12.84 -4.30 -23.23
CA VAL A 76 -13.46 -3.88 -21.96
C VAL A 76 -12.90 -2.54 -21.50
N MET A 77 -11.58 -2.36 -21.59
CA MET A 77 -10.91 -1.14 -21.17
C MET A 77 -11.28 0.06 -22.05
N ASN A 78 -11.43 -0.13 -23.36
CA ASN A 78 -11.89 0.91 -24.29
C ASN A 78 -13.38 1.24 -24.08
N ARG A 79 -14.22 0.25 -23.73
CA ARG A 79 -15.61 0.51 -23.34
C ARG A 79 -15.69 1.41 -22.12
N HIS A 80 -14.90 1.11 -21.08
CA HIS A 80 -14.81 1.99 -19.91
C HIS A 80 -14.22 3.36 -20.26
N LEU A 81 -13.14 3.42 -21.06
CA LEU A 81 -12.53 4.68 -21.47
C LEU A 81 -13.53 5.60 -22.18
N ASN A 82 -14.43 5.04 -22.98
CA ASN A 82 -15.42 5.78 -23.77
C ASN A 82 -16.76 6.00 -23.04
N ASP A 83 -16.93 5.50 -21.83
CA ASP A 83 -18.13 5.73 -21.02
C ASP A 83 -18.16 7.21 -20.53
N PRO A 84 -19.25 7.97 -20.76
CA PRO A 84 -19.34 9.36 -20.31
C PRO A 84 -19.29 9.52 -18.79
N GLU A 85 -19.63 8.48 -18.02
CA GLU A 85 -19.56 8.48 -16.57
C GLU A 85 -18.16 8.18 -16.03
N THR A 86 -17.20 7.85 -16.88
CA THR A 86 -15.82 7.62 -16.46
C THR A 86 -15.20 8.86 -15.83
N ARG A 87 -14.48 8.63 -14.72
CA ARG A 87 -13.82 9.66 -13.93
C ARG A 87 -12.31 9.52 -14.02
N PHE A 88 -11.64 10.65 -14.21
CA PHE A 88 -10.18 10.74 -14.35
C PHE A 88 -9.59 11.46 -13.15
N LEU A 89 -8.71 10.77 -12.43
CA LEU A 89 -7.81 11.34 -11.46
C LEU A 89 -6.54 11.82 -12.19
N VAL A 90 -6.37 13.14 -12.29
CA VAL A 90 -5.28 13.71 -13.07
C VAL A 90 -4.11 14.09 -12.17
N PHE A 91 -2.90 13.79 -12.64
CA PHE A 91 -1.65 14.20 -12.01
C PHE A 91 -0.81 15.01 -12.98
N LYS A 92 -0.12 16.04 -12.47
CA LYS A 92 0.94 16.75 -13.19
C LYS A 92 2.16 16.85 -12.28
N ASP A 93 3.30 16.32 -12.72
CA ASP A 93 4.54 16.24 -11.92
C ASP A 93 4.31 15.59 -10.53
N GLY A 94 3.46 14.56 -10.49
CA GLY A 94 3.08 13.85 -9.26
C GLY A 94 2.07 14.58 -8.36
N LYS A 95 1.68 15.81 -8.70
CA LYS A 95 0.67 16.59 -7.97
C LYS A 95 -0.74 16.25 -8.45
N PRO A 96 -1.67 15.87 -7.55
CA PRO A 96 -3.04 15.61 -7.94
C PRO A 96 -3.78 16.91 -8.31
N LEU A 97 -4.73 16.80 -9.23
CA LEU A 97 -5.69 17.86 -9.51
C LEU A 97 -6.74 17.93 -8.38
N MET A 98 -6.81 19.08 -7.73
CA MET A 98 -7.69 19.36 -6.60
C MET A 98 -8.71 20.44 -6.99
N LYS A 99 -9.84 20.49 -6.28
CA LYS A 99 -10.74 21.63 -6.37
C LYS A 99 -10.19 22.82 -5.60
N LYS A 100 -10.20 23.99 -6.22
CA LYS A 100 -9.82 25.26 -5.60
C LYS A 100 -10.83 25.62 -4.50
N ASP A 101 -10.31 26.10 -3.38
CA ASP A 101 -11.08 26.51 -2.17
C ASP A 101 -11.83 25.38 -1.43
N GLU A 102 -11.75 24.13 -1.89
CA GLU A 102 -12.27 22.95 -1.20
C GLU A 102 -11.11 22.06 -0.69
N SER A 103 -10.63 22.33 0.53
CA SER A 103 -9.51 21.58 1.11
C SER A 103 -9.77 20.07 1.17
N GLY A 104 -8.93 19.29 0.48
CA GLY A 104 -9.03 17.83 0.46
C GLY A 104 -9.96 17.25 -0.59
N SER A 105 -10.66 18.08 -1.39
CA SER A 105 -11.53 17.60 -2.46
C SER A 105 -10.74 17.38 -3.75
N ILE A 106 -10.66 16.13 -4.21
CA ILE A 106 -10.11 15.80 -5.54
C ILE A 106 -11.07 16.33 -6.62
N LEU A 107 -10.51 16.95 -7.66
CA LEU A 107 -11.26 17.30 -8.86
C LEU A 107 -11.10 16.16 -9.89
N PHE A 108 -12.06 15.24 -9.88
CA PHE A 108 -12.18 14.23 -10.92
C PHE A 108 -12.76 14.85 -12.19
N LEU A 109 -12.12 14.64 -13.33
CA LEU A 109 -12.60 15.09 -14.62
C LEU A 109 -13.35 13.97 -15.35
N THR A 110 -14.22 14.35 -16.27
CA THR A 110 -14.83 13.46 -17.25
C THR A 110 -14.08 13.51 -18.58
N LYS A 111 -14.37 12.55 -19.46
CA LYS A 111 -13.82 12.54 -20.82
C LYS A 111 -14.13 13.84 -21.58
N ASN A 112 -15.34 14.37 -21.45
CA ASN A 112 -15.76 15.61 -22.13
C ASN A 112 -14.98 16.84 -21.66
N GLN A 113 -14.57 16.89 -20.39
CA GLN A 113 -13.80 18.01 -19.84
C GLN A 113 -12.33 17.97 -20.28
N LEU A 114 -11.75 16.78 -20.45
CA LEU A 114 -10.37 16.56 -20.91
C LEU A 114 -10.21 16.69 -22.42
N GLY A 115 -11.20 16.22 -23.19
CA GLY A 115 -11.10 16.10 -24.65
C GLY A 115 -10.38 14.83 -25.10
N ASP A 116 -10.69 14.37 -26.31
CA ASP A 116 -10.11 13.14 -26.88
C ASP A 116 -8.60 13.26 -27.14
N ASP A 117 -8.13 14.45 -27.51
CA ASP A 117 -6.71 14.69 -27.83
C ASP A 117 -5.80 14.46 -26.61
N GLU A 118 -6.26 14.85 -25.42
CA GLU A 118 -5.50 14.65 -24.18
C GLU A 118 -5.49 13.19 -23.73
N LEU A 119 -6.53 12.41 -24.02
CA LEU A 119 -6.56 10.99 -23.68
C LEU A 119 -5.78 10.13 -24.69
N GLY A 120 -5.58 10.63 -25.91
CA GLY A 120 -4.95 9.90 -27.00
C GLY A 120 -5.82 8.77 -27.54
N LYS A 121 -5.18 7.78 -28.19
CA LYS A 121 -5.88 6.68 -28.85
C LYS A 121 -6.41 5.62 -27.85
N GLU A 122 -7.20 4.70 -28.39
CA GLU A 122 -7.64 3.52 -27.66
C GLU A 122 -6.48 2.63 -27.19
N PHE A 123 -6.73 1.84 -26.15
CA PHE A 123 -5.80 0.85 -25.65
C PHE A 123 -5.62 -0.31 -26.64
N GLY A 124 -4.39 -0.79 -26.74
CA GLY A 124 -4.06 -2.07 -27.35
C GLY A 124 -4.22 -2.18 -28.87
N VAL A 125 -3.92 -1.09 -29.58
CA VAL A 125 -3.88 -1.06 -31.04
C VAL A 125 -2.70 -1.88 -31.56
N ALA A 126 -2.97 -3.12 -31.99
CA ALA A 126 -2.02 -4.00 -32.69
C ALA A 126 -2.05 -3.78 -34.21
N PRO A 127 -0.97 -4.13 -34.95
CA PRO A 127 -1.00 -4.21 -36.41
C PRO A 127 -2.13 -5.15 -36.90
N SER A 128 -2.76 -4.80 -38.01
CA SER A 128 -3.93 -5.52 -38.54
C SER A 128 -3.60 -6.96 -38.96
N ASP A 129 -2.36 -7.19 -39.40
CA ASP A 129 -1.80 -8.48 -39.82
C ASP A 129 -1.11 -9.27 -38.69
N ALA A 130 -1.14 -8.76 -37.45
CA ALA A 130 -0.49 -9.41 -36.31
C ALA A 130 -1.13 -10.77 -35.98
N SER A 131 -0.28 -11.77 -35.70
CA SER A 131 -0.70 -13.10 -35.22
C SER A 131 -1.36 -13.02 -33.84
N SER A 132 -2.07 -14.09 -33.43
CA SER A 132 -2.63 -14.22 -32.08
C SER A 132 -1.59 -14.07 -30.98
N GLU A 133 -0.39 -14.60 -31.19
CA GLU A 133 0.72 -14.53 -30.25
C GLU A 133 1.25 -13.10 -30.17
N THR A 134 1.34 -12.42 -31.31
CA THR A 134 1.80 -11.03 -31.38
C THR A 134 0.81 -10.09 -30.70
N LYS A 135 -0.49 -10.31 -30.86
CA LYS A 135 -1.56 -9.51 -30.22
C LYS A 135 -1.49 -9.51 -28.70
N LYS A 136 -0.96 -10.56 -28.07
CA LYS A 136 -0.74 -10.60 -26.60
C LYS A 136 0.19 -9.49 -26.11
N TYR A 137 1.16 -9.09 -26.95
CA TYR A 137 2.06 -7.98 -26.64
C TYR A 137 1.40 -6.61 -26.77
N TYR A 138 0.15 -6.53 -27.22
CA TYR A 138 -0.63 -5.31 -27.30
C TYR A 138 -1.83 -5.30 -26.33
N GLU A 139 -1.97 -6.30 -25.44
CA GLU A 139 -3.07 -6.38 -24.47
C GLU A 139 -3.17 -5.11 -23.62
N THR A 140 -4.18 -4.30 -23.93
CA THR A 140 -4.42 -3.02 -23.30
C THR A 140 -3.14 -2.16 -23.22
N SER A 141 -2.36 -2.16 -24.30
CA SER A 141 -1.05 -1.51 -24.32
C SER A 141 -1.13 -0.01 -24.60
N ARG A 142 -0.17 0.75 -24.05
CA ARG A 142 0.17 2.10 -24.52
C ARG A 142 1.68 2.20 -24.76
N LEU A 143 2.06 2.49 -26.00
CA LEU A 143 3.47 2.61 -26.41
C LEU A 143 4.06 3.97 -25.97
N PRO A 144 5.34 4.01 -25.58
CA PRO A 144 5.99 5.25 -25.15
C PRO A 144 5.98 6.30 -26.26
N HIS A 145 5.93 7.57 -25.89
CA HIS A 145 5.94 8.74 -26.81
C HIS A 145 4.77 8.84 -27.79
N THR A 146 3.81 7.91 -27.75
CA THR A 146 2.63 7.93 -28.64
C THR A 146 1.38 8.42 -27.95
N GLN A 147 1.27 8.25 -26.63
CA GLN A 147 0.08 8.55 -25.84
C GLN A 147 0.50 8.84 -24.38
N PRO A 148 -0.29 9.65 -23.64
CA PRO A 148 -0.01 9.89 -22.23
C PRO A 148 -0.19 8.63 -21.40
N PRO A 149 0.57 8.48 -20.30
CA PRO A 149 0.39 7.38 -19.36
C PRO A 149 -1.02 7.44 -18.75
N LEU A 150 -1.78 6.36 -18.96
CA LEU A 150 -3.14 6.21 -18.48
C LEU A 150 -3.29 4.85 -17.80
N VAL A 151 -3.80 4.85 -16.58
CA VAL A 151 -3.90 3.67 -15.72
C VAL A 151 -5.34 3.45 -15.31
N PHE A 152 -5.88 2.24 -15.51
CA PHE A 152 -7.20 1.88 -15.01
C PHE A 152 -7.14 1.54 -13.52
N LEU A 153 -7.97 2.16 -12.68
CA LEU A 153 -7.96 1.96 -11.23
C LEU A 153 -9.00 0.94 -10.77
N GLY A 154 -10.18 0.93 -11.41
CA GLY A 154 -11.29 0.07 -11.03
C GLY A 154 -12.64 0.72 -11.32
N ILE A 155 -13.68 0.12 -10.76
CA ILE A 155 -15.07 0.55 -10.90
C ILE A 155 -15.62 0.92 -9.52
N ASP A 156 -16.29 2.06 -9.42
CA ASP A 156 -17.02 2.44 -8.21
C ASP A 156 -18.39 1.78 -8.20
N ASP A 157 -18.45 0.57 -7.64
CA ASP A 157 -19.69 -0.21 -7.52
C ASP A 157 -20.43 0.02 -6.20
N ARG A 158 -20.13 1.09 -5.45
CA ARG A 158 -20.73 1.35 -4.12
C ARG A 158 -22.26 1.46 -4.14
N GLN A 159 -22.83 1.95 -5.24
CA GLN A 159 -24.29 2.05 -5.39
C GLN A 159 -24.93 0.70 -5.73
N SER A 160 -24.18 -0.27 -6.25
CA SER A 160 -24.66 -1.61 -6.58
C SER A 160 -23.54 -2.64 -6.33
N PRO A 161 -23.18 -2.91 -5.05
CA PRO A 161 -21.96 -3.63 -4.71
C PRO A 161 -21.98 -5.06 -5.24
N THR A 162 -20.97 -5.38 -6.05
CA THR A 162 -20.75 -6.75 -6.52
C THR A 162 -19.86 -7.55 -5.59
N THR A 163 -19.13 -6.89 -4.69
CA THR A 163 -18.35 -7.57 -3.67
C THR A 163 -19.27 -8.01 -2.52
N ASN A 164 -19.24 -9.30 -2.17
CA ASN A 164 -19.97 -9.91 -1.04
C ASN A 164 -21.53 -9.94 -1.10
N SER A 165 -22.14 -9.72 -2.26
CA SER A 165 -23.59 -9.92 -2.44
C SER A 165 -23.91 -11.34 -2.95
N SER A 166 -25.17 -11.79 -2.74
CA SER A 166 -25.64 -13.16 -3.01
C SER A 166 -25.28 -13.72 -4.40
N SER A 167 -25.43 -15.04 -4.59
CA SER A 167 -25.19 -15.77 -5.85
C SER A 167 -25.96 -15.29 -7.10
N LYS A 168 -26.79 -14.24 -6.98
CA LYS A 168 -27.50 -13.57 -8.08
C LYS A 168 -26.75 -12.36 -8.64
N VAL A 169 -25.63 -11.96 -8.05
CA VAL A 169 -24.89 -10.77 -8.47
C VAL A 169 -23.81 -11.14 -9.49
N ASP A 170 -23.77 -10.41 -10.60
CA ASP A 170 -22.76 -10.60 -11.63
C ASP A 170 -21.42 -10.00 -11.19
N HIS A 171 -20.57 -10.84 -10.60
CA HIS A 171 -19.22 -10.45 -10.18
C HIS A 171 -18.28 -10.17 -11.36
N LEU A 172 -18.64 -10.57 -12.58
CA LEU A 172 -17.83 -10.36 -13.77
C LEU A 172 -18.04 -8.97 -14.36
N ASN A 173 -19.18 -8.32 -14.10
CA ASN A 173 -19.55 -7.02 -14.67
C ASN A 173 -20.11 -6.08 -13.59
N PRO A 174 -19.25 -5.54 -12.70
CA PRO A 174 -19.68 -4.52 -11.75
C PRO A 174 -20.23 -3.28 -12.43
N GLN A 175 -21.26 -2.71 -11.80
CA GLN A 175 -21.98 -1.55 -12.30
C GLN A 175 -21.50 -0.30 -11.58
N GLY A 176 -21.24 0.77 -12.33
CA GLY A 176 -20.79 2.05 -11.81
C GLY A 176 -19.73 2.70 -12.69
N PRO A 177 -19.35 3.95 -12.39
CA PRO A 177 -18.35 4.66 -13.16
C PRO A 177 -16.97 4.03 -13.02
N ALA A 178 -16.25 3.93 -14.14
CA ALA A 178 -14.86 3.53 -14.14
C ALA A 178 -13.95 4.70 -13.74
N TYR A 179 -12.84 4.38 -13.07
CA TYR A 179 -11.84 5.34 -12.66
C TYR A 179 -10.51 5.07 -13.36
N PHE A 180 -9.92 6.12 -13.91
CA PHE A 180 -8.57 6.10 -14.46
C PHE A 180 -7.68 7.13 -13.77
N ALA A 181 -6.38 6.86 -13.67
CA ALA A 181 -5.36 7.85 -13.36
C ALA A 181 -4.62 8.27 -14.62
N LEU A 182 -4.59 9.57 -14.90
CA LEU A 182 -3.92 10.18 -16.03
C LEU A 182 -2.67 10.94 -15.55
N ASP A 183 -1.54 10.72 -16.21
CA ASP A 183 -0.34 11.53 -16.04
C ASP A 183 -0.26 12.57 -17.16
N ALA A 184 -0.51 13.82 -16.81
CA ALA A 184 -0.50 14.97 -17.71
C ALA A 184 0.94 15.34 -18.09
N GLN A 185 1.53 14.58 -19.01
CA GLN A 185 2.90 14.80 -19.51
C GLN A 185 2.95 15.60 -20.83
N GLY A 186 1.84 16.20 -21.28
CA GLY A 186 1.74 16.96 -22.53
C GLY A 186 1.20 18.39 -22.35
N ASP A 187 1.54 19.24 -23.32
CA ASP A 187 0.99 20.60 -23.48
C ASP A 187 -0.17 20.65 -24.49
N THR A 188 -0.75 19.48 -24.81
CA THR A 188 -1.88 19.34 -25.74
C THR A 188 -3.12 20.05 -25.23
N LEU A 189 -3.37 19.98 -23.93
CA LEU A 189 -4.41 20.73 -23.26
C LEU A 189 -3.83 22.00 -22.63
N ASN A 190 -4.54 23.12 -22.80
CA ASN A 190 -4.28 24.32 -22.02
C ASN A 190 -4.78 24.10 -20.58
N TRP A 191 -3.88 23.58 -19.74
CA TRP A 191 -4.19 23.28 -18.34
C TRP A 191 -4.64 24.52 -17.57
N ASP A 192 -4.09 25.70 -17.85
CA ASP A 192 -4.46 26.92 -17.13
C ASP A 192 -5.92 27.30 -17.40
N GLU A 193 -6.36 27.22 -18.65
CA GLU A 193 -7.76 27.44 -19.04
C GLU A 193 -8.70 26.39 -18.43
N LEU A 194 -8.30 25.11 -18.40
CA LEU A 194 -9.08 24.07 -17.74
C LEU A 194 -9.20 24.32 -16.24
N LEU A 195 -8.11 24.69 -15.58
CA LEU A 195 -8.08 24.98 -14.14
C LEU A 195 -9.01 26.15 -13.79
N GLU A 196 -9.03 27.21 -14.62
CA GLU A 196 -9.95 28.32 -14.43
C GLU A 196 -11.40 27.90 -14.64
N ARG A 197 -11.69 27.15 -15.72
CA ARG A 197 -13.04 26.70 -16.08
C ARG A 197 -13.65 25.75 -15.04
N GLU A 198 -12.86 24.81 -14.55
CA GLU A 198 -13.29 23.76 -13.63
C GLU A 198 -13.05 24.12 -12.15
N ASN A 199 -12.57 25.34 -11.88
CA ASN A 199 -12.17 25.80 -10.55
C ASN A 199 -11.19 24.83 -9.85
N GLY A 200 -10.12 24.46 -10.55
CA GLY A 200 -9.10 23.51 -10.11
C GLY A 200 -7.78 24.16 -9.69
N GLU A 201 -6.97 23.41 -8.93
CA GLU A 201 -5.58 23.73 -8.62
C GLU A 201 -4.72 22.46 -8.48
N TRP A 202 -3.41 22.57 -8.70
CA TRP A 202 -2.47 21.47 -8.45
C TRP A 202 -2.15 21.38 -6.96
N GLY A 203 -2.56 20.29 -6.32
CA GLY A 203 -2.37 20.06 -4.89
C GLY A 203 -0.98 19.59 -4.51
N ASP A 204 -0.60 19.84 -3.27
CA ASP A 204 0.55 19.19 -2.64
C ASP A 204 0.16 17.80 -2.11
N ALA A 205 1.04 16.81 -2.28
CA ALA A 205 0.71 15.40 -2.10
C ALA A 205 0.25 15.07 -0.66
N ARG A 206 1.03 15.46 0.38
CA ARG A 206 0.66 15.17 1.78
C ARG A 206 -0.34 16.16 2.33
N SER A 207 -0.23 17.44 1.97
CA SER A 207 -1.19 18.44 2.43
C SER A 207 -2.60 18.14 1.92
N SER A 208 -2.73 17.72 0.66
CA SER A 208 -4.02 17.33 0.09
C SER A 208 -4.49 16.01 0.66
N GLY A 209 -3.61 14.99 0.69
CA GLY A 209 -3.93 13.64 1.15
C GLY A 209 -4.56 13.61 2.54
N ASN A 210 -4.02 14.33 3.51
CA ASN A 210 -4.52 14.30 4.89
C ASN A 210 -5.91 14.93 5.09
N ASN A 211 -6.38 15.75 4.14
CA ASN A 211 -7.69 16.40 4.21
C ASN A 211 -8.75 15.71 3.34
N MET A 212 -8.37 14.66 2.59
CA MET A 212 -9.29 13.90 1.75
C MET A 212 -10.31 13.13 2.58
N SER A 213 -11.46 12.83 1.97
CA SER A 213 -12.30 11.75 2.48
C SER A 213 -11.51 10.43 2.43
N PRO A 214 -11.75 9.46 3.34
CA PRO A 214 -11.05 8.17 3.27
C PRO A 214 -11.17 7.50 1.91
N TRP A 215 -12.34 7.60 1.27
CA TRP A 215 -12.57 7.03 -0.04
C TRP A 215 -11.70 7.69 -1.12
N ASP A 216 -11.69 9.03 -1.18
CA ASP A 216 -10.84 9.79 -2.12
C ASP A 216 -9.35 9.50 -1.86
N ALA A 217 -8.95 9.42 -0.59
CA ALA A 217 -7.59 9.07 -0.20
C ALA A 217 -7.18 7.68 -0.71
N GLY A 218 -8.11 6.71 -0.74
CA GLY A 218 -7.87 5.38 -1.30
C GLY A 218 -7.68 5.39 -2.82
N VAL A 219 -8.55 6.11 -3.54
CA VAL A 219 -8.44 6.27 -5.00
C VAL A 219 -7.15 7.00 -5.34
N TYR A 220 -6.85 8.09 -4.63
CA TYR A 220 -5.61 8.85 -4.73
C TYR A 220 -4.38 7.98 -4.50
N ALA A 221 -4.35 7.22 -3.41
CA ALA A 221 -3.18 6.42 -3.06
C ALA A 221 -2.87 5.38 -4.14
N GLN A 222 -3.89 4.72 -4.67
CA GLN A 222 -3.75 3.78 -5.78
C GLN A 222 -3.29 4.47 -7.07
N GLY A 223 -3.93 5.59 -7.45
CA GLY A 223 -3.59 6.34 -8.66
C GLY A 223 -2.17 6.90 -8.61
N ARG A 224 -1.79 7.53 -7.50
CA ARG A 224 -0.47 8.11 -7.29
C ARG A 224 0.61 7.04 -7.40
N ALA A 225 0.45 5.89 -6.72
CA ALA A 225 1.42 4.81 -6.78
C ALA A 225 1.64 4.26 -8.20
N LEU A 226 0.56 4.08 -8.96
CA LEU A 226 0.65 3.51 -10.31
C LEU A 226 1.17 4.51 -11.35
N VAL A 227 0.75 5.78 -11.28
CA VAL A 227 1.28 6.84 -12.14
C VAL A 227 2.76 7.01 -11.89
N ASP A 228 3.16 7.09 -10.62
CA ASP A 228 4.55 7.21 -10.21
C ASP A 228 5.42 6.04 -10.71
N TRP A 229 4.93 4.80 -10.53
CA TRP A 229 5.63 3.61 -11.00
C TRP A 229 5.78 3.62 -12.53
N ASN A 230 4.73 3.95 -13.29
CA ASN A 230 4.81 4.05 -14.74
C ASN A 230 5.77 5.15 -15.21
N ALA A 231 5.83 6.28 -14.49
CA ALA A 231 6.73 7.39 -14.79
C ALA A 231 8.21 7.05 -14.53
N ARG A 232 8.50 6.28 -13.48
CA ARG A 232 9.89 5.89 -13.11
C ARG A 232 10.41 4.67 -13.86
N ASN A 233 9.56 3.74 -14.26
CA ASN A 233 9.97 2.47 -14.87
C ASN A 233 9.93 2.51 -16.40
N LYS A 234 10.61 3.50 -16.99
CA LYS A 234 10.67 3.75 -18.45
C LYS A 234 11.64 2.82 -19.20
N PHE A 235 12.55 2.16 -18.49
CA PHE A 235 13.56 1.27 -19.05
C PHE A 235 13.47 -0.13 -18.43
N CYS A 236 13.87 -1.14 -19.20
CA CYS A 236 13.80 -2.54 -18.82
C CYS A 236 14.98 -2.88 -17.92
N PRO A 237 14.77 -3.36 -16.68
CA PRO A 237 15.87 -3.72 -15.78
C PRO A 237 16.76 -4.85 -16.30
N ALA A 238 16.23 -5.69 -17.21
CA ALA A 238 16.96 -6.82 -17.77
C ALA A 238 17.96 -6.44 -18.88
N CYS A 239 17.70 -5.38 -19.64
CA CYS A 239 18.50 -5.06 -20.83
C CYS A 239 18.70 -3.56 -21.13
N GLY A 240 18.12 -2.66 -20.32
CA GLY A 240 18.20 -1.21 -20.50
C GLY A 240 17.37 -0.64 -21.65
N SER A 241 16.68 -1.46 -22.45
CA SER A 241 15.80 -0.96 -23.53
C SER A 241 14.56 -0.27 -22.96
N PRO A 242 13.93 0.67 -23.70
CA PRO A 242 12.66 1.26 -23.26
C PRO A 242 11.58 0.21 -22.98
N THR A 243 10.64 0.54 -22.10
CA THR A 243 9.46 -0.28 -21.81
C THR A 243 8.19 0.42 -22.25
N TYR A 244 7.10 -0.33 -22.33
CA TYR A 244 5.77 0.18 -22.60
C TYR A 244 4.75 -0.40 -21.62
N SER A 245 3.61 0.28 -21.50
CA SER A 245 2.55 -0.11 -20.57
C SER A 245 1.70 -1.21 -21.19
N LEU A 246 1.32 -2.20 -20.37
CA LEU A 246 0.36 -3.26 -20.64
C LEU A 246 -0.69 -3.30 -19.54
N TRP A 247 -1.81 -3.97 -19.83
CA TRP A 247 -2.88 -4.21 -18.86
C TRP A 247 -3.39 -2.93 -18.19
N ALA A 248 -3.59 -1.88 -19.00
CA ALA A 248 -3.99 -0.54 -18.57
C ALA A 248 -3.13 0.01 -17.41
N GLY A 249 -1.81 -0.04 -17.55
CA GLY A 249 -0.89 0.57 -16.58
C GLY A 249 -0.46 -0.32 -15.43
N TRP A 250 -0.86 -1.60 -15.41
CA TRP A 250 -0.50 -2.56 -14.35
C TRP A 250 0.65 -3.50 -14.68
N LYS A 251 1.23 -3.35 -15.87
CA LYS A 251 2.38 -4.13 -16.30
C LYS A 251 3.28 -3.29 -17.20
N ARG A 252 4.59 -3.44 -17.06
CA ARG A 252 5.59 -2.93 -18.02
C ARG A 252 6.15 -4.10 -18.78
N ASN A 253 6.29 -3.95 -20.09
CA ASN A 253 6.98 -4.92 -20.93
C ASN A 253 8.11 -4.27 -21.72
N CYS A 254 9.15 -5.04 -22.02
CA CYS A 254 10.29 -4.56 -22.80
C CYS A 254 9.85 -4.28 -24.24
N LEU A 255 10.19 -3.11 -24.77
CA LEU A 255 9.78 -2.71 -26.13
C LEU A 255 10.33 -3.65 -27.21
N SER A 256 11.41 -4.39 -26.92
CA SER A 256 11.95 -5.41 -27.83
C SER A 256 10.97 -6.50 -28.23
N SER A 257 9.84 -6.68 -27.52
CA SER A 257 8.80 -7.65 -27.92
C SER A 257 7.93 -7.18 -29.08
N VAL A 258 7.84 -5.87 -29.30
CA VAL A 258 7.01 -5.26 -30.35
C VAL A 258 7.84 -4.44 -31.35
N GLN A 259 9.07 -4.08 -30.97
CA GLN A 259 10.07 -3.43 -31.82
C GLN A 259 11.41 -4.18 -31.67
N PRO A 260 11.58 -5.31 -32.38
CA PRO A 260 12.81 -6.09 -32.33
C PRO A 260 14.04 -5.25 -32.74
N ILE A 261 15.17 -5.49 -32.09
CA ILE A 261 16.44 -4.88 -32.46
C ILE A 261 17.15 -5.84 -33.43
N GLU A 262 17.55 -5.35 -34.59
CA GLU A 262 18.22 -6.17 -35.60
C GLU A 262 19.48 -6.83 -35.03
N GLY A 263 19.65 -8.13 -35.31
CA GLY A 263 20.77 -8.93 -34.81
C GLY A 263 20.74 -9.24 -33.31
N LYS A 264 19.64 -8.93 -32.60
CA LYS A 264 19.46 -9.30 -31.18
C LYS A 264 18.17 -10.08 -30.96
N GLU A 265 18.28 -11.15 -30.19
CA GLU A 265 17.11 -11.87 -29.68
C GLU A 265 16.26 -10.96 -28.77
N PRO A 266 14.93 -11.15 -28.74
CA PRO A 266 14.06 -10.46 -27.79
C PRO A 266 14.56 -10.64 -26.36
N CYS A 267 14.51 -9.56 -25.58
CA CYS A 267 14.93 -9.58 -24.17
C CYS A 267 14.27 -10.75 -23.42
N PHE A 268 15.03 -11.46 -22.58
CA PHE A 268 14.50 -12.61 -21.84
C PHE A 268 13.31 -12.21 -20.94
N SER A 269 13.22 -10.93 -20.54
CA SER A 269 12.08 -10.42 -19.77
C SER A 269 10.75 -10.45 -20.52
N THR A 270 10.78 -10.62 -21.84
CA THR A 270 9.58 -10.75 -22.70
C THR A 270 8.94 -12.14 -22.59
N LYS A 271 9.61 -13.08 -21.91
CA LYS A 271 9.16 -14.46 -21.69
C LYS A 271 9.13 -14.75 -20.19
N GLY A 272 8.09 -15.45 -19.73
CA GLY A 272 7.94 -15.81 -18.32
C GLY A 272 7.46 -14.66 -17.43
N LEU A 273 7.52 -14.89 -16.12
CA LEU A 273 7.07 -13.96 -15.08
C LEU A 273 8.27 -13.31 -14.41
N HIS A 274 8.31 -11.98 -14.42
CA HIS A 274 9.39 -11.20 -13.78
C HIS A 274 8.76 -10.15 -12.87
N ASN A 275 9.20 -10.08 -11.61
CA ASN A 275 8.62 -9.18 -10.61
C ASN A 275 8.68 -7.70 -11.03
N PHE A 276 9.76 -7.26 -11.65
CA PHE A 276 9.97 -5.88 -12.11
C PHE A 276 9.03 -5.47 -13.25
N ALA A 277 8.32 -6.41 -13.87
CA ALA A 277 7.26 -6.10 -14.83
C ALA A 277 5.98 -5.60 -14.15
N TYR A 278 5.86 -5.70 -12.82
CA TYR A 278 4.67 -5.36 -12.05
C TYR A 278 4.91 -4.19 -11.09
N PRO A 279 3.86 -3.44 -10.70
CA PRO A 279 3.96 -2.37 -9.72
C PRO A 279 4.62 -2.84 -8.43
N ARG A 280 5.59 -2.06 -7.96
CA ARG A 280 6.30 -2.31 -6.71
C ARG A 280 5.47 -1.79 -5.53
N THR A 281 5.48 -2.53 -4.42
CA THR A 281 4.93 -2.08 -3.14
C THR A 281 5.90 -2.53 -2.07
N ASP A 282 6.60 -1.58 -1.48
CA ASP A 282 7.62 -1.87 -0.48
C ASP A 282 6.97 -1.95 0.91
N PRO A 283 7.05 -3.11 1.60
CA PRO A 283 6.51 -3.24 2.94
C PRO A 283 7.41 -2.51 3.95
N VAL A 284 6.79 -1.74 4.82
CA VAL A 284 7.45 -0.96 5.88
C VAL A 284 6.77 -1.29 7.20
N ILE A 285 7.51 -1.81 8.17
CA ILE A 285 6.99 -2.02 9.53
C ILE A 285 6.91 -0.67 10.26
N ILE A 286 5.91 -0.50 11.12
CA ILE A 286 5.78 0.65 12.00
C ILE A 286 5.24 0.22 13.35
N MET A 287 5.94 0.57 14.41
CA MET A 287 5.91 -0.25 15.62
C MET A 287 5.51 0.56 16.85
N GLY A 288 4.40 0.17 17.47
CA GLY A 288 4.03 0.60 18.82
C GLY A 288 4.76 -0.27 19.85
N ILE A 289 5.96 0.14 20.27
CA ILE A 289 6.73 -0.63 21.27
C ILE A 289 6.37 -0.16 22.66
N LEU A 290 5.88 -1.09 23.48
CA LEU A 290 5.58 -0.85 24.88
C LEU A 290 6.79 -1.21 25.74
N ASP A 291 6.94 -0.51 26.86
CA ASP A 291 7.91 -0.90 27.87
C ASP A 291 7.51 -2.25 28.49
N SER A 292 8.40 -2.81 29.30
CA SER A 292 8.15 -4.10 29.90
C SER A 292 6.98 -4.10 30.88
N THR A 293 6.54 -2.94 31.39
CA THR A 293 5.32 -2.83 32.23
C THR A 293 4.04 -2.71 31.41
N GLY A 294 4.12 -2.19 30.18
CA GLY A 294 2.99 -1.89 29.32
C GLY A 294 2.38 -0.49 29.55
N GLU A 295 2.98 0.32 30.42
CA GLU A 295 2.50 1.65 30.83
C GLU A 295 3.13 2.80 30.05
N LYS A 296 4.23 2.53 29.31
CA LYS A 296 4.90 3.51 28.46
C LYS A 296 5.03 2.98 27.03
N MET A 297 5.08 3.90 26.06
CA MET A 297 5.36 3.61 24.67
C MET A 297 6.64 4.33 24.23
N LEU A 298 7.51 3.61 23.51
CA LEU A 298 8.71 4.18 22.88
C LEU A 298 8.29 4.96 21.65
N LEU A 299 8.70 6.23 21.58
CA LEU A 299 8.56 7.06 20.38
C LEU A 299 9.90 7.73 20.06
N GLY A 300 10.17 7.88 18.78
CA GLY A 300 11.37 8.55 18.26
C GLY A 300 11.04 9.81 17.45
N ARG A 301 12.06 10.63 17.20
CA ARG A 301 12.00 11.76 16.28
C ARG A 301 13.30 11.91 15.50
N GLN A 302 13.18 12.43 14.28
CA GLN A 302 14.32 12.85 13.48
C GLN A 302 14.58 14.35 13.63
N LYS A 303 15.83 14.76 13.44
CA LYS A 303 16.29 16.16 13.54
C LYS A 303 15.51 17.14 12.65
N SER A 304 15.06 16.67 11.49
CA SER A 304 14.33 17.46 10.51
C SER A 304 12.87 17.70 10.87
N TRP A 305 12.29 16.94 11.82
CA TRP A 305 10.87 17.02 12.12
C TRP A 305 10.52 18.26 12.95
N PRO A 306 9.28 18.78 12.83
CA PRO A 306 8.81 19.86 13.67
C PRO A 306 9.12 19.61 15.15
N LYS A 307 9.57 20.65 15.87
CA LYS A 307 9.92 20.51 17.28
C LYS A 307 8.72 19.97 18.07
N GLY A 308 9.03 19.02 18.95
CA GLY A 308 8.08 18.32 19.81
C GLY A 308 7.15 17.32 19.13
N MET A 309 7.35 17.03 17.85
CA MET A 309 6.74 15.87 17.20
C MET A 309 7.58 14.61 17.47
N TYR A 310 6.92 13.54 17.92
CA TYR A 310 7.46 12.18 17.95
C TYR A 310 6.48 11.19 17.29
N SER A 311 6.99 10.06 16.80
CA SER A 311 6.23 9.00 16.15
C SER A 311 6.73 7.62 16.59
N CYS A 312 5.95 6.59 16.27
CA CYS A 312 6.45 5.21 16.25
C CYS A 312 7.67 5.11 15.32
N LEU A 313 8.61 4.23 15.68
CA LEU A 313 9.74 3.85 14.82
C LEU A 313 9.23 3.07 13.62
N ALA A 314 9.95 3.12 12.49
CA ALA A 314 9.49 2.51 11.24
C ALA A 314 10.65 2.23 10.28
N GLY A 315 10.57 1.07 9.61
CA GLY A 315 11.66 0.54 8.81
C GLY A 315 11.22 -0.33 7.66
N PHE A 316 12.04 -0.43 6.61
CA PHE A 316 11.80 -1.36 5.52
C PHE A 316 12.00 -2.79 5.99
N ILE A 317 11.19 -3.70 5.46
CA ILE A 317 11.38 -5.14 5.68
C ILE A 317 12.43 -5.65 4.68
N GLU A 318 13.42 -6.40 5.17
CA GLU A 318 14.44 -6.97 4.30
C GLU A 318 14.01 -8.31 3.67
N PRO A 319 14.61 -8.70 2.53
CA PRO A 319 14.34 -9.99 1.91
C PRO A 319 14.59 -11.17 2.85
N GLY A 320 13.54 -11.93 3.14
CA GLY A 320 13.62 -13.12 4.01
C GLY A 320 13.17 -12.87 5.45
N GLU A 321 12.83 -11.63 5.81
CA GLU A 321 12.33 -11.31 7.15
C GLU A 321 10.82 -11.54 7.30
N THR A 322 10.44 -11.94 8.52
CA THR A 322 9.04 -11.84 8.98
C THR A 322 8.76 -10.43 9.50
N PHE A 323 7.48 -10.08 9.71
CA PHE A 323 7.12 -8.78 10.30
C PHE A 323 7.67 -8.64 11.72
N GLU A 324 7.69 -9.76 12.45
CA GLU A 324 8.20 -9.84 13.81
C GLU A 324 9.72 -9.67 13.85
N ASP A 325 10.45 -10.26 12.92
CA ASP A 325 11.91 -10.14 12.85
C ASP A 325 12.34 -8.72 12.44
N ALA A 326 11.70 -8.15 11.41
CA ALA A 326 11.94 -6.77 11.01
C ALA A 326 11.61 -5.79 12.15
N THR A 327 10.53 -6.03 12.91
CA THR A 327 10.21 -5.23 14.10
C THR A 327 11.31 -5.29 15.16
N ARG A 328 11.91 -6.46 15.38
CA ARG A 328 12.98 -6.61 16.37
C ARG A 328 14.28 -5.97 15.91
N ARG A 329 14.63 -6.16 14.63
CA ARG A 329 15.83 -5.58 14.02
C ARG A 329 15.77 -4.06 14.08
N GLU A 330 14.70 -3.46 13.55
CA GLU A 330 14.61 -2.00 13.45
C GLU A 330 14.65 -1.31 14.82
N VAL A 331 13.94 -1.85 15.81
CA VAL A 331 13.91 -1.27 17.17
C VAL A 331 15.27 -1.43 17.87
N LEU A 332 15.99 -2.52 17.58
CA LEU A 332 17.33 -2.70 18.09
C LEU A 332 18.31 -1.72 17.42
N GLU A 333 18.25 -1.54 16.11
CA GLU A 333 19.12 -0.64 15.33
C GLU A 333 18.89 0.83 15.69
N GLU A 334 17.64 1.29 15.73
CA GLU A 334 17.33 2.71 15.95
C GLU A 334 17.40 3.14 17.43
N ALA A 335 17.05 2.24 18.36
CA ALA A 335 16.86 2.59 19.77
C ALA A 335 17.61 1.68 20.76
N GLY A 336 18.30 0.64 20.30
CA GLY A 336 19.02 -0.29 21.17
C GLY A 336 18.12 -1.12 22.08
N ILE A 337 16.82 -1.22 21.78
CA ILE A 337 15.84 -1.90 22.64
C ILE A 337 15.56 -3.31 22.13
N GLU A 338 15.74 -4.30 22.98
CA GLU A 338 15.36 -5.67 22.65
C GLU A 338 13.84 -5.89 22.82
N VAL A 339 13.18 -6.35 21.75
CA VAL A 339 11.73 -6.62 21.73
C VAL A 339 11.45 -8.12 21.79
N GLY A 340 10.55 -8.52 22.69
CA GLY A 340 10.08 -9.88 22.87
C GLY A 340 8.94 -10.24 21.91
N PRO A 341 7.72 -10.54 22.41
CA PRO A 341 6.55 -10.82 21.56
C PRO A 341 6.17 -9.61 20.68
N VAL A 342 5.84 -9.89 19.41
CA VAL A 342 5.36 -8.92 18.42
C VAL A 342 4.01 -9.39 17.89
N ARG A 343 3.08 -8.45 17.65
CA ARG A 343 1.75 -8.72 17.08
C ARG A 343 1.42 -7.72 16.00
N TYR A 344 0.87 -8.22 14.90
CA TYR A 344 0.24 -7.39 13.88
C TYR A 344 -0.98 -6.63 14.46
N SER A 345 -1.13 -5.37 14.07
CA SER A 345 -2.31 -4.53 14.35
C SER A 345 -3.13 -4.29 13.08
N SER A 346 -2.54 -3.60 12.11
CA SER A 346 -3.24 -3.08 10.93
C SER A 346 -2.26 -2.78 9.81
N SER A 347 -2.76 -2.45 8.63
CA SER A 347 -1.94 -2.00 7.51
C SER A 347 -2.56 -0.80 6.81
N GLN A 348 -1.72 0.01 6.18
CA GLN A 348 -2.14 1.22 5.49
C GLN A 348 -1.27 1.44 4.24
N PRO A 349 -1.88 1.59 3.05
CA PRO A 349 -1.16 2.07 1.87
C PRO A 349 -0.56 3.46 2.15
N TRP A 350 0.66 3.71 1.69
CA TRP A 350 1.34 4.98 1.89
C TRP A 350 1.91 5.49 0.56
N PRO A 351 1.20 6.41 -0.13
CA PRO A 351 1.49 6.79 -1.51
C PRO A 351 2.62 7.82 -1.64
N PHE A 352 3.63 7.72 -0.77
CA PHE A 352 4.77 8.63 -0.71
C PHE A 352 6.09 7.84 -0.63
N PRO A 353 6.52 7.17 -1.72
CA PRO A 353 5.89 7.13 -3.05
C PRO A 353 4.96 5.93 -3.27
N SER A 354 5.26 4.74 -2.74
CA SER A 354 4.48 3.49 -2.95
C SER A 354 4.79 2.41 -1.90
N ASN A 355 4.55 2.70 -0.63
CA ASN A 355 4.83 1.77 0.47
C ASN A 355 3.53 1.14 1.02
N LEU A 356 3.66 -0.02 1.65
CA LEU A 356 2.62 -0.59 2.49
C LEU A 356 3.09 -0.57 3.94
N MET A 357 2.51 0.32 4.75
CA MET A 357 2.82 0.37 6.17
C MET A 357 2.13 -0.79 6.88
N VAL A 358 2.88 -1.51 7.70
CA VAL A 358 2.45 -2.66 8.48
C VAL A 358 2.63 -2.31 9.95
N GLY A 359 1.51 -2.02 10.62
CA GLY A 359 1.48 -1.66 12.02
C GLY A 359 1.64 -2.90 12.90
N THR A 360 2.61 -2.86 13.81
CA THR A 360 2.82 -3.90 14.82
C THR A 360 2.84 -3.29 16.24
N PHE A 361 2.54 -4.11 17.24
CA PHE A 361 2.84 -3.84 18.64
C PHE A 361 3.89 -4.83 19.14
N GLY A 362 4.82 -4.35 19.96
CA GLY A 362 5.84 -5.17 20.61
C GLY A 362 5.99 -4.82 22.08
N ARG A 363 6.57 -5.73 22.86
CA ARG A 363 6.92 -5.48 24.27
C ARG A 363 8.43 -5.57 24.45
N ALA A 364 9.03 -4.51 24.96
CA ALA A 364 10.45 -4.49 25.31
C ALA A 364 10.74 -5.45 26.47
N LYS A 365 11.95 -6.00 26.50
CA LYS A 365 12.45 -6.74 27.67
C LYS A 365 12.60 -5.79 28.88
N ASP A 366 12.72 -6.35 30.07
CA ASP A 366 12.97 -5.57 31.29
C ASP A 366 14.35 -4.88 31.27
N GLY A 367 14.43 -3.71 31.94
CA GLY A 367 15.71 -3.04 32.22
C GLY A 367 16.47 -2.47 31.02
N GLN A 368 15.79 -2.27 29.88
CA GLN A 368 16.42 -1.78 28.65
C GLN A 368 16.74 -0.28 28.74
N THR A 369 17.85 0.12 28.13
CA THR A 369 18.29 1.52 28.04
C THR A 369 18.30 1.93 26.58
N ILE A 370 17.70 3.08 26.27
CA ILE A 370 17.67 3.61 24.90
C ILE A 370 19.09 3.99 24.46
N ARG A 371 19.47 3.56 23.26
CA ARG A 371 20.73 3.89 22.60
C ARG A 371 20.47 4.36 21.17
N LEU A 372 21.05 5.50 20.79
CA LEU A 372 20.84 6.11 19.46
C LEU A 372 22.11 6.08 18.60
N ASP A 373 23.20 5.52 19.11
CA ASP A 373 24.53 5.49 18.48
C ASP A 373 24.71 4.37 17.44
N LEU A 374 23.80 3.39 17.42
CA LEU A 374 23.89 2.21 16.58
C LEU A 374 23.73 2.54 15.09
N ASP A 375 22.69 3.30 14.73
CA ASP A 375 22.44 3.72 13.33
C ASP A 375 22.42 5.25 13.14
N ASN A 376 22.33 6.02 14.24
CA ASN A 376 22.41 7.49 14.21
C ASN A 376 21.32 8.20 13.36
N GLU A 377 20.21 7.52 13.07
CA GLU A 377 19.08 8.09 12.33
C GLU A 377 18.21 9.03 13.18
N LEU A 378 17.96 8.64 14.43
CA LEU A 378 17.12 9.40 15.35
C LEU A 378 17.90 10.55 16.01
N GLU A 379 17.22 11.68 16.18
CA GLU A 379 17.71 12.78 17.03
C GLU A 379 17.47 12.46 18.51
N ASP A 380 16.32 11.87 18.81
CA ASP A 380 15.91 11.52 20.17
C ASP A 380 14.88 10.38 20.15
N ALA A 381 14.88 9.55 21.20
CA ALA A 381 13.85 8.56 21.47
C ALA A 381 13.60 8.46 22.98
N GLN A 382 12.33 8.38 23.38
CA GLN A 382 11.95 8.40 24.78
C GLN A 382 10.74 7.49 25.06
N TRP A 383 10.66 7.02 26.30
CA TRP A 383 9.49 6.31 26.83
C TRP A 383 8.43 7.30 27.32
N PHE A 384 7.28 7.34 26.66
CA PHE A 384 6.19 8.24 27.02
C PHE A 384 5.07 7.51 27.79
N PRO A 385 4.66 8.01 28.97
CA PRO A 385 3.60 7.39 29.75
C PRO A 385 2.25 7.51 29.06
N LYS A 386 1.40 6.49 29.26
CA LYS A 386 0.06 6.41 28.68
C LYS A 386 -0.80 7.65 28.94
N SER A 387 -0.75 8.17 30.16
CA SER A 387 -1.49 9.38 30.57
C SER A 387 -1.09 10.64 29.79
N LEU A 388 0.20 10.78 29.43
CA LEU A 388 0.66 11.89 28.61
C LEU A 388 0.19 11.72 27.16
N LEU A 389 0.29 10.52 26.59
CA LEU A 389 -0.23 10.32 25.23
C LEU A 389 -1.74 10.54 25.16
N GLN A 390 -2.50 10.13 26.19
CA GLN A 390 -3.93 10.42 26.33
C GLN A 390 -4.24 11.92 26.33
N SER A 391 -3.45 12.73 27.05
CA SER A 391 -3.68 14.18 27.10
C SER A 391 -3.39 14.84 25.75
N ILE A 392 -2.35 14.40 25.05
CA ILE A 392 -1.97 14.94 23.73
C ILE A 392 -3.01 14.58 22.67
N ILE A 393 -3.44 13.32 22.58
CA ILE A 393 -4.42 12.92 21.55
C ILE A 393 -5.82 13.51 21.80
N SER A 394 -6.11 13.94 23.02
CA SER A 394 -7.36 14.62 23.39
C SER A 394 -7.30 16.11 23.08
N SER A 395 -6.10 16.68 22.91
CA SER A 395 -5.92 18.08 22.53
C SER A 395 -6.05 18.27 21.02
N PRO A 396 -6.85 19.25 20.54
CA PRO A 396 -6.94 19.57 19.11
C PRO A 396 -5.59 19.92 18.47
N SER A 397 -4.67 20.55 19.21
CA SER A 397 -3.34 20.93 18.72
C SER A 397 -2.35 19.76 18.73
N GLY A 398 -2.62 18.69 19.48
CA GLY A 398 -1.70 17.56 19.67
C GLY A 398 -1.52 16.68 18.43
N SER A 399 -2.28 16.93 17.36
CA SER A 399 -2.20 16.17 16.11
C SER A 399 -2.53 16.99 14.86
N THR A 400 -2.58 18.31 14.99
CA THR A 400 -2.84 19.21 13.85
C THR A 400 -1.52 19.66 13.25
N PHE A 401 -1.42 19.58 11.92
CA PHE A 401 -0.24 19.96 11.14
C PHE A 401 -0.62 21.05 10.14
N SER A 402 0.19 22.10 10.06
CA SER A 402 0.03 23.16 9.06
C SER A 402 0.58 22.72 7.70
N LYS A 403 0.22 23.44 6.62
CA LYS A 403 0.86 23.24 5.30
C LYS A 403 2.38 23.34 5.36
N LYS A 404 2.93 24.19 6.22
CA LYS A 404 4.37 24.34 6.44
C LYS A 404 4.96 23.11 7.13
N ASP A 405 4.28 22.54 8.12
CA ASP A 405 4.73 21.31 8.77
C ASP A 405 4.75 20.14 7.77
N TYR A 406 3.73 20.01 6.91
CA TYR A 406 3.72 18.98 5.86
C TYR A 406 4.84 19.18 4.85
N LYS A 407 5.04 20.41 4.39
CA LYS A 407 6.15 20.73 3.50
C LYS A 407 7.51 20.37 4.10
N GLN A 408 7.72 20.66 5.40
CA GLN A 408 8.95 20.28 6.11
C GLN A 408 9.15 18.76 6.18
N LEU A 409 8.06 17.98 6.27
CA LEU A 409 8.09 16.52 6.21
C LEU A 409 8.36 16.00 4.77
N ASP A 410 7.90 16.70 3.74
CA ASP A 410 8.04 16.32 2.33
C ASP A 410 9.40 16.65 1.72
N ASP A 411 9.92 17.86 1.95
CA ASP A 411 11.19 18.36 1.40
C ASP A 411 12.38 17.42 1.73
N LYS A 412 12.23 16.53 2.74
CA LYS A 412 13.24 15.52 3.10
C LYS A 412 12.91 14.07 2.75
N ALA A 413 11.66 13.68 2.57
CA ALA A 413 11.36 12.36 1.98
C ALA A 413 11.95 12.26 0.55
N GLN A 414 12.06 13.39 -0.14
CA GLN A 414 12.74 13.51 -1.43
C GLN A 414 14.27 13.60 -1.30
N SER A 415 14.82 14.34 -0.32
CA SER A 415 16.28 14.47 -0.17
C SER A 415 16.98 13.33 0.56
N HIS A 416 16.28 12.47 1.32
CA HIS A 416 16.85 11.17 1.75
C HIS A 416 17.12 10.25 0.55
N HIS A 417 16.28 10.32 -0.49
CA HIS A 417 16.50 9.63 -1.76
C HIS A 417 17.79 10.11 -2.47
N ASP A 418 18.09 11.40 -2.39
CA ASP A 418 19.31 12.00 -2.96
C ASP A 418 20.55 11.78 -2.07
N GLN A 419 20.39 11.79 -0.74
CA GLN A 419 21.48 11.56 0.20
C GLN A 419 21.90 10.09 0.27
N GLU A 420 20.99 9.11 0.14
CA GLU A 420 21.38 7.70 -0.02
C GLU A 420 22.13 7.46 -1.33
N SER A 421 21.77 8.15 -2.42
CA SER A 421 22.49 8.02 -3.70
C SER A 421 23.93 8.54 -3.64
N SER A 422 24.23 9.45 -2.71
CA SER A 422 25.56 10.02 -2.49
C SER A 422 26.29 9.39 -1.28
N ALA A 423 25.58 8.89 -0.27
CA ALA A 423 26.10 8.17 0.89
C ALA A 423 26.35 6.68 0.61
N ALA A 424 25.70 6.09 -0.40
CA ALA A 424 26.06 4.76 -0.93
C ALA A 424 27.50 4.71 -1.48
N LEU A 425 28.22 5.84 -1.54
CA LEU A 425 29.60 5.96 -1.98
C LEU A 425 30.61 6.26 -0.85
N ALA A 426 30.17 6.45 0.41
CA ALA A 426 31.10 6.62 1.54
C ALA A 426 30.45 6.35 2.92
N PRO A 427 31.09 5.56 3.82
CA PRO A 427 30.62 5.42 5.18
C PRO A 427 30.77 6.74 5.95
N SER A 428 29.68 7.21 6.55
CA SER A 428 29.68 8.38 7.45
C SER A 428 30.06 7.92 8.87
N GLU A 429 31.34 8.03 9.24
CA GLU A 429 31.77 7.91 10.65
C GLU A 429 31.37 9.18 11.43
N LYS A 430 30.47 9.06 12.41
CA LYS A 430 30.24 10.09 13.43
C LYS A 430 30.92 9.71 14.74
N LYS A 431 31.46 10.73 15.44
CA LYS A 431 32.20 10.55 16.70
C LYS A 431 31.25 10.26 17.87
N PRO A 432 31.64 9.39 18.84
CA PRO A 432 30.75 8.93 19.91
C PRO A 432 30.29 9.99 20.94
N ASP A 433 30.95 11.15 21.00
CA ASP A 433 30.85 12.03 22.16
C ASP A 433 29.66 13.02 22.15
N GLU A 434 28.79 13.00 21.14
CA GLU A 434 27.66 13.96 21.02
C GLU A 434 26.25 13.38 21.34
N LEU A 435 26.12 12.09 21.70
CA LEU A 435 24.82 11.40 21.79
C LEU A 435 24.37 11.06 23.22
N VAL A 436 24.40 12.02 24.14
CA VAL A 436 23.82 11.85 25.48
C VAL A 436 22.40 12.40 25.50
N ALA A 437 21.41 11.52 25.71
CA ALA A 437 20.01 11.87 25.89
C ALA A 437 19.83 12.88 27.04
N LYS A 438 19.17 14.01 26.77
CA LYS A 438 18.85 15.00 27.79
C LYS A 438 17.59 14.58 28.55
N GLU A 439 17.76 13.99 29.73
CA GLU A 439 16.67 13.85 30.71
C GLU A 439 16.34 15.24 31.30
N GLY A 440 15.11 15.74 31.13
CA GLY A 440 14.71 16.99 31.81
C GLY A 440 13.34 17.59 31.46
N GLU A 441 12.86 17.46 30.23
CA GLU A 441 11.47 17.78 29.86
C GLU A 441 11.05 16.79 28.77
N LEU A 442 9.91 16.11 28.96
CA LEU A 442 9.29 15.28 27.93
C LEU A 442 8.86 16.23 26.80
N GLY A 443 9.78 16.57 25.88
CA GLY A 443 9.60 17.59 24.84
C GLY A 443 8.51 17.28 23.80
N LEU A 444 7.66 16.30 24.08
CA LEU A 444 6.55 15.85 23.26
C LEU A 444 5.35 16.80 23.40
N SER A 445 4.99 17.43 22.29
CA SER A 445 3.79 18.27 22.17
C SER A 445 2.83 17.78 21.09
N ARG A 446 3.31 16.94 20.16
CA ARG A 446 2.54 16.48 18.99
C ARG A 446 2.86 15.03 18.63
N VAL A 447 1.84 14.33 18.16
CA VAL A 447 1.93 12.99 17.54
C VAL A 447 1.28 13.01 16.15
N PRO A 448 1.56 12.02 15.28
CA PRO A 448 0.95 11.94 13.96
C PRO A 448 -0.60 11.97 14.00
N PRO A 449 -1.25 12.48 12.93
CA PRO A 449 -2.70 12.56 12.85
C PRO A 449 -3.34 11.17 12.86
N SER A 450 -4.64 11.08 13.14
CA SER A 450 -5.38 9.82 13.08
C SER A 450 -5.47 9.24 11.68
N THR A 451 -5.16 10.02 10.64
CA THR A 451 -5.05 9.55 9.25
C THR A 451 -3.76 8.77 9.01
N ALA A 452 -2.74 8.89 9.87
CA ALA A 452 -1.49 8.14 9.78
C ALA A 452 -1.51 6.92 10.71
N ILE A 453 -0.96 5.79 10.24
CA ILE A 453 -0.93 4.53 11.00
C ILE A 453 -0.20 4.64 12.34
N ALA A 454 0.90 5.41 12.44
CA ALA A 454 1.53 5.70 13.73
C ALA A 454 0.55 6.37 14.70
N GLY A 455 -0.22 7.34 14.19
CA GLY A 455 -1.26 8.01 14.96
C GLY A 455 -2.39 7.06 15.39
N GLN A 456 -2.74 6.08 14.54
CA GLN A 456 -3.68 5.02 14.88
C GLN A 456 -3.14 4.13 16.01
N LEU A 457 -1.91 3.63 15.89
CA LEU A 457 -1.27 2.76 16.91
C LEU A 457 -1.19 3.47 18.28
N ILE A 458 -0.73 4.72 18.29
CA ILE A 458 -0.65 5.53 19.51
C ILE A 458 -2.04 5.67 20.16
N ARG A 459 -3.08 5.99 19.38
CA ARG A 459 -4.45 6.16 19.88
C ARG A 459 -5.07 4.85 20.36
N GLN A 460 -4.90 3.77 19.62
CA GLN A 460 -5.39 2.43 19.99
C GLN A 460 -4.84 2.03 21.36
N TRP A 461 -3.54 2.21 21.59
CA TRP A 461 -2.93 1.93 22.90
C TRP A 461 -3.37 2.91 23.99
N ALA A 462 -3.28 4.22 23.72
CA ALA A 462 -3.59 5.25 24.71
C ALA A 462 -5.06 5.17 25.18
N ARG A 463 -6.01 4.81 24.31
CA ARG A 463 -7.42 4.62 24.66
C ARG A 463 -7.71 3.29 25.37
N GLY A 464 -6.74 2.39 25.44
CA GLY A 464 -6.92 1.05 26.00
C GLY A 464 -7.75 0.12 25.09
N GLU A 465 -7.78 0.38 23.78
CA GLU A 465 -8.50 -0.45 22.81
C GLU A 465 -7.77 -1.77 22.51
N LEU A 466 -6.59 -1.98 23.12
CA LEU A 466 -5.76 -3.17 22.96
C LEU A 466 -5.90 -4.13 24.15
N ASP A 467 -7.01 -4.86 24.20
CA ASP A 467 -7.22 -5.95 25.18
C ASP A 467 -6.22 -7.12 25.02
N LEU A 468 -5.56 -7.21 23.86
CA LEU A 468 -4.64 -8.29 23.50
C LEU A 468 -3.16 -7.94 23.75
N VAL A 469 -2.79 -6.66 23.72
CA VAL A 469 -1.39 -6.21 23.90
C VAL A 469 -1.02 -6.12 25.38
N SER A 470 -1.99 -5.83 26.25
CA SER A 470 -1.83 -5.97 27.71
C SER A 470 -1.53 -7.41 28.16
N LYS A 471 -1.73 -8.40 27.26
CA LYS A 471 -1.43 -9.82 27.47
C LYS A 471 -0.19 -10.31 26.69
N LEU A 472 0.58 -9.41 26.07
CA LEU A 472 1.85 -9.79 25.41
C LEU A 472 2.93 -10.19 26.39
#